data_AF-A0A1B8UJ66-F1
#
_entry.id   AF-A0A1B8UJ66-F1
#
_cell.length_a   1.000
_cell.length_b   1.000
_cell.length_c   1.000
_cell.angle_alpha   90.00
_cell.angle_beta   90.00
_cell.angle_gamma   90.00
#
_symmetry.space_group_name_H-M   'P 1'
#
loop_
_entity.id
_entity.type
_entity.pdbx_description
1 polymer ?
#
loop_
_entity_poly.entity_id
_entity_poly.type
_entity_poly.pdbx_seq_one_letter_code
_entity_poly.pdbx_strand_id
1 'polypeptide(L)'
;MQPYVVAGATIKCNCGSSTSRLKVEKSHGVYIRGKVQLNVNDYKPNANIESFGLCSSRANPDVQRAGGPVRCNPNVATSWIYGKKDMLVGKQPALLNISQNSCMYQGTIRIVDNGQLS
;
A
#
# COMPACT_ATOMS: atom_id res chain seq x y z
N MET A 1 20.55 -5.54 1.32
CA MET A 1 19.80 -4.66 2.25
C MET A 1 18.48 -4.29 1.59
N GLN A 2 17.36 -4.32 2.31
CA GLN A 2 16.04 -3.95 1.76
C GLN A 2 15.79 -2.44 1.96
N PRO A 3 15.53 -1.65 0.90
CA PRO A 3 15.23 -0.23 1.02
C PRO A 3 13.98 0.05 1.86
N TYR A 4 14.03 1.12 2.66
CA TYR A 4 12.85 1.69 3.30
C TYR A 4 11.90 2.32 2.28
N VAL A 5 10.64 2.46 2.67
CA VAL A 5 9.61 3.06 1.82
C VAL A 5 9.26 4.45 2.34
N VAL A 6 9.12 5.40 1.43
CA VAL A 6 8.71 6.77 1.76
C VAL A 6 7.36 7.11 1.13
N ALA A 7 6.72 8.18 1.61
CA ALA A 7 5.53 8.75 1.00
C ALA A 7 5.78 9.05 -0.50
N GLY A 8 4.79 8.71 -1.33
CA GLY A 8 4.88 8.79 -2.79
C GLY A 8 5.36 7.51 -3.47
N ALA A 9 5.80 6.49 -2.72
CA ALA A 9 6.14 5.17 -3.23
C ALA A 9 5.04 4.58 -4.11
N THR A 10 5.43 3.90 -5.19
CA THR A 10 4.48 3.29 -6.13
C THR A 10 4.13 1.88 -5.69
N ILE A 11 2.84 1.59 -5.63
CA ILE A 11 2.28 0.29 -5.25
C ILE A 11 1.42 -0.29 -6.37
N LYS A 12 1.31 -1.62 -6.39
CA LYS A 12 0.48 -2.37 -7.35
C LYS A 12 -0.31 -3.45 -6.64
N CYS A 13 -1.60 -3.53 -6.94
CA CYS A 13 -2.44 -4.68 -6.62
C CYS A 13 -2.46 -5.63 -7.83
N ASN A 14 -2.35 -6.93 -7.62
CA ASN A 14 -2.44 -7.93 -8.71
C ASN A 14 -3.84 -8.02 -9.35
N CYS A 15 -4.90 -7.57 -8.66
CA CYS A 15 -6.26 -7.52 -9.19
C CYS A 15 -6.61 -6.17 -9.83
N GLY A 16 -5.72 -5.17 -9.73
CA GLY A 16 -5.94 -3.81 -10.23
C GLY A 16 -5.37 -3.61 -11.64
N SER A 17 -5.99 -2.75 -12.44
CA SER A 17 -5.52 -2.40 -13.79
C SER A 17 -4.39 -1.37 -13.81
N SER A 18 -4.14 -0.68 -12.70
CA SER A 18 -3.19 0.43 -12.62
C SER A 18 -2.40 0.42 -11.31
N THR A 19 -1.29 1.15 -11.29
CA THR A 19 -0.55 1.41 -10.05
C THR A 19 -1.22 2.54 -9.25
N SER A 20 -0.85 2.63 -7.98
CA SER A 20 -1.25 3.70 -7.06
C SER A 20 -0.02 4.23 -6.32
N ARG A 21 -0.16 5.33 -5.58
CA ARG A 21 0.91 5.90 -4.75
C ARG A 21 0.54 5.84 -3.27
N LEU A 22 1.49 5.44 -2.43
CA LEU A 22 1.33 5.51 -0.98
C LEU A 22 1.31 6.94 -0.50
N LYS A 23 0.25 7.29 0.22
CA LYS A 23 0.10 8.57 0.91
C LYS A 23 0.37 8.40 2.39
N VAL A 24 0.68 9.51 3.05
CA VAL A 24 0.79 9.59 4.50
C VAL A 24 -0.16 10.67 5.00
N GLU A 25 -1.01 10.34 5.97
CA GLU A 25 -1.94 11.33 6.56
C GLU A 25 -1.19 12.31 7.47
N LYS A 26 -0.30 11.78 8.33
CA LYS A 26 0.49 12.54 9.28
C LYS A 26 1.91 12.02 9.32
N SER A 27 2.88 12.93 9.23
CA SER A 27 4.30 12.58 9.33
C SER A 27 4.62 11.88 10.66
N HIS A 28 5.47 10.85 10.58
CA HIS A 28 6.00 10.13 11.74
C HIS A 28 7.27 10.79 12.32
N GLY A 29 7.69 11.94 11.77
CA GLY A 29 8.88 12.68 12.21
C GLY A 29 10.21 12.15 11.66
N VAL A 30 10.19 11.10 10.84
CA VAL A 30 11.38 10.52 10.22
C VAL A 30 11.33 10.73 8.71
N TYR A 31 12.45 11.17 8.14
CA TYR A 31 12.55 11.54 6.74
C TYR A 31 13.75 10.87 6.07
N ILE A 32 13.57 10.44 4.83
CA ILE A 32 14.65 9.98 3.95
C ILE A 32 14.59 10.87 2.71
N ARG A 33 15.68 11.62 2.47
CA ARG A 33 15.78 12.56 1.33
C ARG A 33 14.60 13.56 1.29
N GLY A 34 14.24 14.09 2.45
CA GLY A 34 13.13 15.05 2.59
C GLY A 34 11.72 14.44 2.49
N LYS A 35 11.58 13.14 2.24
CA LYS A 35 10.29 12.45 2.17
C LYS A 35 10.00 11.68 3.46
N VAL A 36 8.75 11.71 3.90
CA VAL A 36 8.31 11.01 5.12
C VAL A 36 8.53 9.50 4.96
N GLN A 37 9.26 8.88 5.89
CA GLN A 37 9.42 7.43 5.95
C GLN A 37 8.14 6.78 6.49
N LEU A 38 7.67 5.71 5.84
CA LEU A 38 6.43 5.01 6.19
C LEU A 38 6.68 3.84 7.17
N ASN A 39 5.61 3.43 7.84
CA ASN A 39 5.57 2.24 8.70
C ASN A 39 4.43 1.30 8.29
N VAL A 40 4.38 0.13 8.94
CA VAL A 40 3.38 -0.91 8.63
C VAL A 40 1.92 -0.51 8.90
N ASN A 41 1.67 0.58 9.63
CA ASN A 41 0.32 1.07 9.90
C ASN A 41 -0.18 2.11 8.88
N ASP A 42 0.63 2.48 7.88
CA ASP A 42 0.22 3.34 6.76
C ASP A 42 -0.54 2.52 5.69
N TYR A 43 -1.69 1.96 6.03
CA TYR A 43 -2.49 1.09 5.14
C TYR A 43 -3.93 1.52 4.91
N LYS A 44 -4.40 2.57 5.58
CA LYS A 44 -5.83 2.92 5.59
C LYS A 44 -6.36 3.13 4.17
N PRO A 45 -7.44 2.44 3.78
CA PRO A 45 -8.09 2.66 2.50
C PRO A 45 -8.53 4.11 2.31
N ASN A 46 -8.39 4.65 1.10
CA ASN A 46 -8.77 6.01 0.73
C ASN A 46 -8.05 7.13 1.53
N ALA A 47 -6.99 6.77 2.26
CA ALA A 47 -6.14 7.71 2.98
C ALA A 47 -4.66 7.43 2.69
N ASN A 48 -4.17 6.21 2.95
CA ASN A 48 -2.83 5.77 2.58
C ASN A 48 -2.82 5.02 1.25
N ILE A 49 -3.80 4.14 1.04
CA ILE A 49 -3.93 3.27 -0.14
C ILE A 49 -5.14 3.74 -0.95
N GLU A 50 -4.85 4.30 -2.12
CA GLU A 50 -5.86 4.73 -3.09
C GLU A 50 -6.17 3.63 -4.12
N SER A 51 -7.19 3.89 -4.95
CA SER A 51 -7.63 3.02 -6.04
C SER A 51 -6.50 2.54 -6.97
N PHE A 52 -6.59 1.28 -7.40
CA PHE A 52 -5.71 0.68 -8.41
C PHE A 52 -6.35 0.64 -9.82
N GLY A 53 -7.21 1.61 -10.14
CA GLY A 53 -7.97 1.64 -11.39
C GLY A 53 -9.19 0.70 -11.34
N LEU A 54 -9.28 -0.24 -12.28
CA LEU A 54 -10.31 -1.27 -12.31
C LEU A 54 -9.86 -2.52 -11.56
N CYS A 55 -10.72 -3.05 -10.69
CA CYS A 55 -10.55 -4.32 -9.99
C CYS A 55 -11.26 -5.44 -10.76
N SER A 56 -10.55 -6.54 -11.01
CA SER A 56 -11.09 -7.75 -11.68
C SER A 56 -11.28 -8.94 -10.73
N SER A 57 -11.09 -8.76 -9.42
CA SER A 57 -11.21 -9.87 -8.48
C SER A 57 -12.64 -10.39 -8.38
N ARG A 58 -12.83 -11.69 -8.59
CA ARG A 58 -14.12 -12.37 -8.38
C ARG A 58 -14.53 -12.42 -6.90
N ALA A 59 -13.62 -12.20 -5.96
CA ALA A 59 -13.96 -12.05 -4.55
C ALA A 59 -14.59 -10.68 -4.22
N ASN A 60 -14.56 -9.71 -5.14
CA ASN A 60 -15.28 -8.45 -5.00
C ASN A 60 -16.76 -8.65 -5.40
N PRO A 61 -17.74 -8.44 -4.49
CA PRO A 61 -19.16 -8.57 -4.81
C PRO A 61 -19.62 -7.67 -5.96
N ASP A 62 -19.01 -6.49 -6.11
CA ASP A 62 -19.35 -5.57 -7.20
C ASP A 62 -18.92 -6.11 -8.56
N VAL A 63 -17.78 -6.82 -8.63
CA VAL A 63 -17.34 -7.50 -9.85
C VAL A 63 -18.29 -8.64 -10.20
N GLN A 64 -18.73 -9.43 -9.22
CA GLN A 64 -19.71 -10.49 -9.44
C GLN A 64 -21.03 -9.94 -9.96
N ARG A 65 -21.54 -8.87 -9.33
CA ARG A 65 -22.79 -8.22 -9.71
C ARG A 65 -22.74 -7.58 -11.10
N ALA A 66 -21.62 -6.94 -11.45
CA ALA A 66 -21.44 -6.29 -12.75
C ALA A 66 -21.11 -7.27 -13.89
N GLY A 67 -20.65 -8.49 -13.57
CA GLY A 67 -20.18 -9.46 -14.57
C GLY A 67 -18.85 -9.07 -15.23
N GLY A 68 -18.09 -8.14 -14.65
CA GLY A 68 -16.85 -7.62 -15.23
C GLY A 68 -16.08 -6.69 -14.28
N PRO A 69 -14.91 -6.17 -14.69
CA PRO A 69 -14.10 -5.29 -13.87
C PRO A 69 -14.86 -4.02 -13.46
N VAL A 70 -14.74 -3.63 -12.19
CA VAL A 70 -15.38 -2.43 -11.62
C VAL A 70 -14.34 -1.48 -11.05
N ARG A 71 -14.72 -0.23 -10.77
CA ARG A 71 -13.81 0.71 -10.09
C ARG A 71 -13.31 0.13 -8.77
N CYS A 72 -11.99 0.12 -8.58
CA CYS A 72 -11.39 -0.36 -7.34
C CYS A 72 -11.68 0.63 -6.20
N ASN A 73 -12.42 0.17 -5.20
CA ASN A 73 -12.44 0.75 -3.86
C ASN A 73 -11.60 -0.18 -2.96
N PRO A 74 -10.39 0.23 -2.53
CA PRO A 74 -9.52 -0.61 -1.73
C PRO A 74 -10.22 -1.07 -0.44
N ASN A 75 -10.12 -2.37 -0.12
CA ASN A 75 -10.67 -2.92 1.11
C ASN A 75 -9.56 -3.65 1.86
N VAL A 76 -8.89 -2.93 2.75
CA VAL A 76 -7.73 -3.40 3.53
C VAL A 76 -8.01 -3.14 5.00
N ALA A 77 -7.84 -4.17 5.83
CA ALA A 77 -8.16 -4.11 7.26
C ALA A 77 -6.95 -4.36 8.17
N THR A 78 -5.80 -4.71 7.61
CA THR A 78 -4.61 -5.12 8.37
C THR A 78 -3.37 -4.34 7.97
N SER A 79 -2.46 -4.21 8.92
CA SER A 79 -1.13 -3.66 8.72
C SER A 79 -0.35 -4.42 7.64
N TRP A 80 0.62 -3.73 7.04
CA TRP A 80 1.56 -4.35 6.12
C TRP A 80 2.37 -5.44 6.82
N ILE A 81 2.60 -6.56 6.12
CA ILE A 81 3.48 -7.63 6.59
C ILE A 81 4.92 -7.40 6.10
N TYR A 82 5.87 -8.09 6.73
CA TYR A 82 7.31 -7.98 6.44
C TYR A 82 7.89 -6.58 6.67
N GLY A 83 7.38 -5.84 7.66
CA GLY A 83 8.05 -4.64 8.18
C GLY A 83 9.30 -4.97 8.99
N LYS A 84 10.18 -3.98 9.14
CA LYS A 84 11.44 -4.10 9.91
C LYS A 84 11.16 -3.94 11.41
N LYS A 85 11.08 -5.03 12.17
CA LYS A 85 10.67 -5.02 13.59
C LYS A 85 11.69 -4.38 14.55
N ASP A 86 12.96 -4.42 14.21
CA ASP A 86 14.08 -3.83 14.96
C ASP A 86 14.30 -2.34 14.64
N MET A 87 13.48 -1.74 13.77
CA MET A 87 13.52 -0.31 13.45
C MET A 87 12.10 0.26 13.48
N LEU A 88 11.83 1.15 14.42
CA LEU A 88 10.51 1.75 14.59
C LEU A 88 10.44 3.16 13.99
N VAL A 89 9.34 3.44 13.29
CA VAL A 89 8.97 4.75 12.76
C VAL A 89 7.57 5.05 13.28
N GLY A 90 7.41 6.10 14.09
CA GLY A 90 6.10 6.38 14.72
C GLY A 90 5.62 5.25 15.66
N LYS A 91 6.54 4.60 16.39
CA LYS A 91 6.29 3.44 17.28
C LYS A 91 5.85 2.15 16.58
N GLN A 92 5.92 2.08 15.25
CA GLN A 92 5.54 0.90 14.47
C GLN A 92 6.71 0.44 13.59
N PRO A 93 6.80 -0.86 13.24
CA PRO A 93 7.84 -1.37 12.34
C PRO A 93 7.94 -0.57 11.04
N ALA A 94 9.16 -0.22 10.64
CA ALA A 94 9.39 0.53 9.41
C ALA A 94 8.97 -0.29 8.17
N LEU A 95 8.38 0.37 7.19
CA LEU A 95 7.96 -0.27 5.95
C LEU A 95 9.18 -0.49 5.03
N LEU A 96 9.28 -1.67 4.42
CA LEU A 96 10.34 -2.06 3.50
C LEU A 96 9.78 -2.32 2.11
N ASN A 97 10.60 -2.22 1.06
CA ASN A 97 10.20 -2.53 -0.32
C ASN A 97 9.62 -3.95 -0.51
N ILE A 98 9.97 -4.89 0.36
CA ILE A 98 9.42 -6.26 0.36
C ILE A 98 8.08 -6.39 1.07
N SER A 99 7.63 -5.35 1.78
CA SER A 99 6.39 -5.39 2.52
C SER A 99 5.19 -5.58 1.58
N GLN A 100 4.19 -6.30 2.06
CA GLN A 100 2.97 -6.61 1.30
C GLN A 100 1.74 -6.29 2.15
N ASN A 101 0.62 -6.02 1.48
CA ASN A 101 -0.67 -5.92 2.13
C ASN A 101 -1.71 -6.75 1.36
N SER A 102 -2.75 -7.18 2.06
CA SER A 102 -3.80 -8.03 1.53
C SER A 102 -5.11 -7.26 1.50
N CYS A 103 -5.69 -7.18 0.30
CA CYS A 103 -7.04 -6.70 0.10
C CYS A 103 -8.04 -7.84 0.41
N MET A 104 -9.14 -7.51 1.08
CA MET A 104 -10.23 -8.45 1.40
C MET A 104 -10.85 -9.09 0.16
N TYR A 105 -10.69 -8.45 -1.02
CA TYR A 105 -11.03 -9.04 -2.32
C TYR A 105 -9.91 -9.93 -2.87
N GLN A 106 -9.12 -10.60 -2.02
CA GLN A 106 -8.01 -11.50 -2.39
C GLN A 106 -6.91 -10.88 -3.26
N GLY A 107 -6.83 -9.55 -3.30
CA GLY A 107 -5.75 -8.85 -3.97
C GLY A 107 -4.50 -8.77 -3.09
N THR A 108 -3.31 -8.99 -3.65
CA THR A 108 -2.04 -8.72 -2.99
C THR A 108 -1.48 -7.40 -3.49
N ILE A 109 -1.24 -6.47 -2.55
CA ILE A 109 -0.65 -5.16 -2.80
C ILE A 109 0.86 -5.26 -2.50
N ARG A 110 1.68 -4.86 -3.48
CA ARG A 110 3.15 -4.85 -3.38
C ARG A 110 3.70 -3.47 -3.70
N ILE A 111 4.84 -3.15 -3.10
CA ILE A 111 5.62 -1.98 -3.45
C ILE A 111 6.44 -2.32 -4.69
N VAL A 112 6.33 -1.48 -5.72
CA VAL A 112 7.07 -1.64 -6.99
C VAL A 112 8.12 -0.54 -7.19
N ASP A 113 7.96 0.60 -6.49
CA ASP A 113 8.97 1.64 -6.37
C ASP A 113 8.93 2.19 -4.94
N ASN A 114 10.08 2.29 -4.26
CA ASN A 114 10.14 2.67 -2.85
C ASN A 114 10.00 4.19 -2.59
N GLY A 115 9.97 5.00 -3.64
CA GLY A 115 9.76 6.44 -3.61
C GLY A 115 11.01 7.28 -3.34
N GLN A 116 12.14 6.70 -2.96
CA GLN A 116 13.32 7.46 -2.50
C GLN A 116 14.06 8.22 -3.62
N LEU A 117 13.95 7.76 -4.86
CA LEU A 117 14.63 8.36 -6.03
C LEU A 117 13.69 9.11 -6.98
N SER A 118 12.38 9.00 -6.75
CA SER A 118 11.33 9.65 -7.56
C SER A 118 11.13 11.13 -7.25
#